data_AF-A0A2V5QK96-F1
#
_entry.id   AF-A0A2V5QK96-F1
#
_cell.length_a   1.000
_cell.length_b   1.000
_cell.length_c   1.000
_cell.angle_alpha   90.00
_cell.angle_beta   90.00
_cell.angle_gamma   90.00
#
_symmetry.space_group_name_H-M   'P 1'
#
loop_
_entity.id
_entity.type
_entity.pdbx_description
1 polymer ?
#
loop_
_entity_poly.entity_id
_entity_poly.type
_entity_poly.pdbx_seq_one_letter_code
_entity_poly.pdbx_strand_id
1 'polypeptide(L)'
;IDLIVPRGGRALIETVVSYARMPVIKHYVGVCIAYVDRQADLDMAVQIVVNAKTQRPGVCNAIETVLVHREIAAPFFKKIAPILAEKKVEMRADPDSFHQLSALSYQPLRPARDEDWTTEYLGLILAARTVDNIENAIAHVEKCGSHHSDVIITRDVARAEKFLNEVDSATVYWNASTRFTDGAEFGFGAEIGISTDKLHARGPMALEELMTYKYVIRGEGQIRE
;
A
#
# COMPACT_ATOMS: atom_id res chain seq x y z
N ILE A 1 -25.42 5.46 18.18
CA ILE A 1 -24.46 4.92 17.21
C ILE A 1 -23.13 5.53 17.57
N ASP A 2 -22.26 4.74 18.20
CA ASP A 2 -20.97 5.21 18.71
C ASP A 2 -19.89 5.20 17.61
N LEU A 3 -20.04 4.34 16.62
CA LEU A 3 -19.14 4.17 15.49
C LEU A 3 -19.91 3.72 14.24
N ILE A 4 -19.51 4.21 13.06
CA ILE A 4 -19.91 3.65 11.76
C ILE A 4 -18.66 3.09 11.06
N VAL A 5 -18.82 1.90 10.46
CA VAL A 5 -17.81 1.28 9.59
C VAL A 5 -18.45 1.03 8.21
N PRO A 6 -18.33 1.96 7.24
CA PRO A 6 -18.92 1.78 5.93
C PRO A 6 -18.12 0.76 5.13
N ARG A 7 -18.80 -0.19 4.48
CA ARG A 7 -18.21 -1.17 3.58
C ARG A 7 -18.86 -1.06 2.21
N GLY A 8 -18.07 -0.77 1.19
CA GLY A 8 -18.53 -0.62 -0.19
C GLY A 8 -17.55 0.22 -1.02
N GLY A 9 -18.01 0.69 -2.17
CA GLY A 9 -17.19 1.54 -3.04
C GLY A 9 -16.99 2.95 -2.50
N ARG A 10 -15.99 3.65 -3.05
CA ARG A 10 -15.59 5.02 -2.68
C ARG A 10 -16.75 6.00 -2.53
N ALA A 11 -17.69 6.03 -3.48
CA ALA A 11 -18.83 6.95 -3.44
C ALA A 11 -19.73 6.75 -2.21
N LEU A 12 -19.93 5.51 -1.76
CA LEU A 12 -20.70 5.23 -0.54
C LEU A 12 -19.93 5.74 0.69
N ILE A 13 -18.63 5.46 0.76
CA ILE A 13 -17.78 5.87 1.87
C ILE A 13 -17.77 7.40 1.99
N GLU A 14 -17.53 8.12 0.88
CA GLU A 14 -17.55 9.59 0.83
C GLU A 14 -18.91 10.15 1.28
N THR A 15 -20.00 9.54 0.82
CA THR A 15 -21.36 9.93 1.23
C THR A 15 -21.53 9.78 2.74
N VAL A 16 -21.23 8.61 3.30
CA VAL A 16 -21.36 8.35 4.74
C VAL A 16 -20.54 9.36 5.54
N VAL A 17 -19.29 9.62 5.14
CA VAL A 17 -18.42 10.57 5.82
C VAL A 17 -18.96 11.98 5.79
N SER A 18 -19.52 12.43 4.66
CA SER A 18 -20.05 13.80 4.53
C SER A 18 -21.26 14.08 5.42
N TYR A 19 -22.02 13.05 5.80
CA TYR A 19 -23.25 13.18 6.60
C TYR A 19 -23.10 12.71 8.05
N ALA A 20 -22.08 11.89 8.35
CA ALA A 20 -21.88 11.33 9.67
C ALA A 20 -21.59 12.41 10.71
N ARG A 21 -22.27 12.34 11.85
CA ARG A 21 -22.02 13.17 13.04
C ARG A 21 -21.28 12.43 14.15
N MET A 22 -21.15 11.12 14.01
CA MET A 22 -20.41 10.21 14.88
C MET A 22 -19.08 9.83 14.20
N PRO A 23 -18.11 9.28 14.95
CA PRO A 23 -16.88 8.73 14.36
C PRO A 23 -17.15 7.72 13.25
N VAL A 24 -16.32 7.78 12.20
CA VAL A 24 -16.35 6.85 11.06
C VAL A 24 -14.95 6.31 10.84
N ILE A 25 -14.79 5.00 10.93
CA ILE A 25 -13.52 4.33 10.62
C ILE A 25 -13.63 3.65 9.26
N LYS A 26 -12.62 3.84 8.41
CA LYS A 26 -12.65 3.48 6.98
C LYS A 26 -11.23 3.52 6.38
N HIS A 27 -11.16 3.09 5.12
CA HIS A 27 -10.21 3.62 4.15
C HIS A 27 -10.98 4.26 3.00
N TYR A 28 -10.38 5.24 2.30
CA TYR A 28 -11.01 5.83 1.12
C TYR A 28 -10.67 5.08 -0.17
N VAL A 29 -9.40 4.76 -0.34
CA VAL A 29 -8.81 4.09 -1.51
C VAL A 29 -7.56 3.32 -1.08
N GLY A 30 -7.17 2.33 -1.87
CA GLY A 30 -6.02 1.46 -1.70
C GLY A 30 -4.89 1.69 -2.69
N VAL A 31 -4.32 2.90 -2.74
CA VAL A 31 -3.14 3.20 -3.58
C VAL A 31 -1.88 2.74 -2.85
N CYS A 32 -1.57 1.45 -3.02
CA CYS A 32 -0.44 0.77 -2.39
C CYS A 32 0.80 0.80 -3.31
N ILE A 33 1.99 1.01 -2.75
CA ILE A 33 3.22 1.25 -3.51
C ILE A 33 4.32 0.27 -3.10
N ALA A 34 4.97 -0.33 -4.10
CA ALA A 34 6.18 -1.13 -3.90
C ALA A 34 7.42 -0.38 -4.37
N TYR A 35 8.44 -0.27 -3.52
CA TYR A 35 9.74 0.27 -3.86
C TYR A 35 10.80 -0.82 -3.97
N VAL A 36 11.40 -0.97 -5.16
CA VAL A 36 12.52 -1.86 -5.43
C VAL A 36 13.82 -1.04 -5.34
N ASP A 37 14.51 -1.16 -4.20
CA ASP A 37 15.74 -0.42 -3.91
C ASP A 37 16.95 -0.96 -4.70
N ARG A 38 18.00 -0.16 -4.83
CA ARG A 38 19.23 -0.55 -5.55
C ARG A 38 19.90 -1.83 -5.04
N GLN A 39 19.71 -2.20 -3.76
CA GLN A 39 20.25 -3.43 -3.17
C GLN A 39 19.20 -4.55 -3.08
N ALA A 40 18.10 -4.47 -3.84
CA ALA A 40 17.11 -5.53 -3.92
C ALA A 40 17.70 -6.82 -4.50
N ASP A 41 17.29 -7.95 -3.91
CA ASP A 41 17.31 -9.22 -4.64
C ASP A 41 16.25 -9.15 -5.75
N LEU A 42 16.67 -9.21 -7.01
CA LEU A 42 15.76 -9.04 -8.14
C LEU A 42 14.74 -10.19 -8.27
N ASP A 43 15.10 -11.42 -7.89
CA ASP A 43 14.19 -12.56 -7.98
C ASP A 43 13.12 -12.47 -6.90
N MET A 44 13.50 -12.09 -5.68
CA MET A 44 12.57 -11.79 -4.59
C MET A 44 11.67 -10.59 -4.96
N ALA A 45 12.24 -9.53 -5.54
CA ALA A 45 11.48 -8.35 -5.95
C ALA A 45 10.41 -8.70 -6.99
N VAL A 46 10.77 -9.50 -7.99
CA VAL A 46 9.84 -10.01 -9.01
C VAL A 46 8.71 -10.80 -8.34
N GLN A 47 9.02 -11.74 -7.45
CA GLN A 47 8.01 -12.55 -6.76
C GLN A 47 7.04 -11.69 -5.94
N ILE A 48 7.56 -10.73 -5.17
CA ILE A 48 6.77 -9.85 -4.32
C ILE A 48 5.88 -8.94 -5.17
N VAL A 49 6.42 -8.24 -6.17
CA VAL A 49 5.65 -7.31 -7.02
C VAL A 49 4.57 -8.05 -7.81
N VAL A 50 4.89 -9.22 -8.37
CA VAL A 50 3.91 -10.05 -9.10
C VAL A 50 2.81 -10.55 -8.16
N ASN A 51 3.15 -11.04 -6.97
CA ASN A 51 2.16 -11.46 -5.99
C ASN A 51 1.25 -10.29 -5.58
N ALA A 52 1.86 -9.16 -5.22
CA ALA A 52 1.17 -7.97 -4.74
C ALA A 52 0.18 -7.39 -5.77
N LYS A 53 0.50 -7.45 -7.07
CA LYS A 53 -0.41 -6.98 -8.13
C LYS A 53 -1.44 -8.03 -8.56
N THR A 54 -1.01 -9.28 -8.73
CA THR A 54 -1.77 -10.25 -9.55
C THR A 54 -2.49 -11.35 -8.77
N GLN A 55 -2.19 -11.52 -7.47
CA GLN A 55 -2.87 -12.54 -6.66
C GLN A 55 -4.37 -12.24 -6.54
N ARG A 56 -4.71 -10.97 -6.26
CA ARG A 56 -6.09 -10.49 -6.17
C ARG A 56 -6.13 -9.00 -6.55
N PRO A 57 -6.24 -8.66 -7.84
CA PRO A 57 -6.11 -7.27 -8.30
C PRO A 57 -7.28 -6.36 -7.88
N GLY A 58 -8.44 -6.92 -7.52
CA GLY A 58 -9.64 -6.17 -7.15
C GLY A 58 -9.80 -5.89 -5.65
N VAL A 59 -8.71 -5.87 -4.87
CA VAL A 59 -8.74 -5.51 -3.44
C VAL A 59 -7.79 -4.36 -3.14
N CYS A 60 -8.11 -3.62 -2.08
CA CYS A 60 -7.45 -2.36 -1.70
C CYS A 60 -5.98 -2.48 -1.26
N ASN A 61 -5.47 -3.68 -1.02
CA ASN A 61 -4.06 -3.88 -0.64
C ASN A 61 -3.20 -4.42 -1.80
N ALA A 62 -3.76 -4.50 -3.01
CA ALA A 62 -2.98 -4.77 -4.21
C ALA A 62 -2.15 -3.53 -4.57
N ILE A 63 -0.89 -3.71 -4.98
CA ILE A 63 -0.08 -2.56 -5.40
C ILE A 63 -0.65 -1.93 -6.67
N GLU A 64 -0.61 -0.60 -6.72
CA GLU A 64 -1.05 0.20 -7.87
C GLU A 64 0.14 0.90 -8.54
N THR A 65 1.24 1.10 -7.82
CA THR A 65 2.50 1.63 -8.36
C THR A 65 3.70 0.78 -7.92
N VAL A 66 4.65 0.58 -8.84
CA VAL A 66 6.01 0.10 -8.54
C VAL A 66 7.03 1.19 -8.82
N LEU A 67 7.80 1.55 -7.80
CA LEU A 67 8.95 2.43 -7.87
C LEU A 67 10.21 1.57 -7.98
N VAL A 68 11.09 1.88 -8.93
CA VAL A 68 12.33 1.12 -9.14
C VAL A 68 13.52 2.05 -9.12
N HIS A 69 14.54 1.72 -8.34
CA HIS A 69 15.76 2.52 -8.31
C HIS A 69 16.46 2.47 -9.68
N ARG A 70 16.88 3.64 -10.21
CA ARG A 70 17.45 3.79 -11.56
C ARG A 70 18.56 2.80 -11.91
N GLU A 71 19.49 2.55 -10.97
CA GLU A 71 20.64 1.65 -11.16
C GLU A 71 20.26 0.20 -11.48
N ILE A 72 19.08 -0.26 -11.04
CA ILE A 72 18.62 -1.64 -11.24
C ILE A 72 17.39 -1.74 -12.15
N ALA A 73 16.89 -0.62 -12.68
CA ALA A 73 15.67 -0.58 -13.47
C ALA A 73 15.73 -1.52 -14.69
N ALA A 74 16.80 -1.45 -15.48
CA ALA A 74 16.97 -2.31 -16.66
C ALA A 74 16.98 -3.82 -16.34
N PRO A 75 17.82 -4.34 -15.43
CA PRO A 75 17.81 -5.77 -15.11
C PRO A 75 16.52 -6.22 -14.40
N PHE A 76 15.88 -5.36 -13.60
CA PHE A 76 14.58 -5.64 -12.99
C PHE A 76 13.47 -5.79 -14.05
N PHE A 77 13.30 -4.80 -14.93
CA PHE A 77 12.28 -4.84 -15.98
C PHE A 77 12.47 -6.02 -16.92
N LYS A 78 13.72 -6.36 -17.26
CA LYS A 78 14.03 -7.54 -18.06
C LYS A 78 13.52 -8.85 -17.44
N LYS A 79 13.53 -8.97 -16.12
CA LYS A 79 13.03 -10.16 -15.39
C LYS A 79 11.52 -10.15 -15.23
N ILE A 80 10.92 -9.02 -14.84
CA ILE A 80 9.50 -8.96 -14.49
C ILE A 80 8.56 -8.84 -15.70
N ALA A 81 9.02 -8.18 -16.78
CA ALA A 81 8.24 -7.94 -18.00
C ALA A 81 7.57 -9.20 -18.58
N PRO A 82 8.28 -10.32 -18.85
CA PRO A 82 7.63 -11.51 -19.42
C PRO A 82 6.51 -12.06 -18.52
N ILE A 83 6.68 -12.01 -17.20
CA ILE A 83 5.72 -12.55 -16.23
C ILE A 83 4.46 -11.67 -16.16
N LEU A 84 4.63 -10.35 -16.16
CA LEU A 84 3.50 -9.42 -16.16
C LEU A 84 2.74 -9.43 -17.49
N ALA A 85 3.44 -9.61 -18.61
CA ALA A 85 2.84 -9.75 -19.93
C ALA A 85 1.99 -11.03 -20.04
N GLU A 86 2.50 -12.16 -19.55
CA GLU A 86 1.74 -13.43 -19.48
C GLU A 86 0.45 -13.26 -18.66
N LYS A 87 0.53 -12.51 -17.57
CA LYS A 87 -0.60 -12.17 -16.71
C LYS A 87 -1.47 -11.02 -17.24
N LYS A 88 -1.15 -10.47 -18.42
CA LYS A 88 -1.88 -9.41 -19.12
C LYS A 88 -2.01 -8.11 -18.31
N VAL A 89 -0.97 -7.74 -17.57
CA VAL A 89 -0.94 -6.48 -16.82
C VAL A 89 -0.66 -5.32 -17.76
N GLU A 90 -1.52 -4.30 -17.80
CA GLU A 90 -1.24 -3.03 -18.46
C GLU A 90 -0.22 -2.24 -17.63
N MET A 91 0.90 -1.86 -18.26
CA MET A 91 1.91 -1.03 -17.62
C MET A 91 1.70 0.44 -18.02
N ARG A 92 1.65 1.32 -17.01
CA ARG A 92 1.63 2.78 -17.21
C ARG A 92 2.92 3.37 -16.68
N ALA A 93 3.80 3.79 -17.57
CA ALA A 93 5.20 4.00 -17.22
C ALA A 93 5.62 5.47 -17.38
N ASP A 94 6.45 5.96 -16.44
CA ASP A 94 7.20 7.20 -16.61
C ASP A 94 8.17 7.10 -17.81
N PRO A 95 8.76 8.21 -18.30
CA PRO A 95 9.60 8.16 -19.51
C PRO A 95 10.71 7.12 -19.46
N ASP A 96 11.41 6.99 -18.32
CA ASP A 96 12.51 6.04 -18.16
C ASP A 96 12.01 4.58 -18.16
N SER A 97 10.99 4.27 -17.36
CA SER A 97 10.42 2.91 -17.31
C SER A 97 9.76 2.54 -18.64
N PHE A 98 9.12 3.51 -19.32
CA PHE A 98 8.50 3.33 -20.63
C PHE A 98 9.54 2.96 -21.67
N HIS A 99 10.68 3.67 -21.69
CA HIS A 99 11.79 3.36 -22.59
C HIS A 99 12.32 1.93 -22.35
N GLN A 100 12.56 1.55 -21.09
CA GLN A 100 13.04 0.20 -20.73
C GLN A 100 12.05 -0.89 -21.13
N LEU A 101 10.75 -0.72 -20.84
CA LEU A 101 9.70 -1.68 -21.18
C LEU A 101 9.45 -1.76 -22.70
N SER A 102 9.53 -0.63 -23.41
CA SER A 102 9.42 -0.57 -24.87
C SER A 102 10.56 -1.32 -25.56
N ALA A 103 11.79 -1.20 -25.06
CA ALA A 103 12.93 -1.95 -25.58
C ALA A 103 12.76 -3.48 -25.44
N LEU A 104 11.91 -3.93 -24.52
CA LEU A 104 11.54 -5.33 -24.32
C LEU A 104 10.28 -5.73 -25.12
N SER A 105 9.75 -4.84 -25.96
CA SER A 105 8.49 -5.04 -26.71
C SER A 105 7.29 -5.38 -25.81
N TYR A 106 7.26 -4.86 -24.58
CA TYR A 106 6.17 -5.13 -23.64
C TYR A 106 4.82 -4.59 -24.14
N GLN A 107 3.75 -5.39 -23.99
CA GLN A 107 2.38 -4.97 -24.26
C GLN A 107 1.40 -5.63 -23.25
N PRO A 108 0.35 -4.91 -22.78
CA PRO A 108 0.00 -3.53 -23.12
C PRO A 108 0.83 -2.49 -22.33
N LEU A 109 1.40 -1.51 -23.03
CA LEU A 109 2.23 -0.43 -22.45
C LEU A 109 1.70 0.95 -22.83
N ARG A 110 1.56 1.84 -21.84
CA ARG A 110 1.16 3.24 -22.05
C ARG A 110 2.08 4.19 -21.29
N PRO A 111 2.31 5.42 -21.78
CA PRO A 111 2.92 6.46 -20.97
C PRO A 111 2.00 6.83 -19.80
N ALA A 112 2.55 6.94 -18.60
CA ALA A 112 1.82 7.38 -17.41
C ALA A 112 1.48 8.87 -17.49
N ARG A 113 0.34 9.24 -16.92
CA ARG A 113 -0.11 10.61 -16.68
C ARG A 113 0.01 10.94 -15.20
N ASP A 114 -0.13 12.21 -14.82
CA ASP A 114 -0.04 12.62 -13.41
C ASP A 114 -1.12 11.95 -12.53
N GLU A 115 -2.30 11.70 -13.10
CA GLU A 115 -3.42 11.02 -12.44
C GLU A 115 -3.10 9.56 -12.09
N ASP A 116 -2.21 8.91 -12.85
CA ASP A 116 -1.89 7.48 -12.64
C ASP A 116 -1.22 7.21 -11.30
N TRP A 117 -0.48 8.19 -10.76
CA TRP A 117 0.25 8.02 -9.50
C TRP A 117 -0.66 7.94 -8.28
N THR A 118 -1.89 8.46 -8.38
CA THR A 118 -2.88 8.48 -7.28
C THR A 118 -4.12 7.66 -7.61
N THR A 119 -4.13 6.93 -8.72
CA THR A 119 -5.27 6.13 -9.15
C THR A 119 -5.21 4.74 -8.54
N GLU A 120 -6.31 4.34 -7.89
CA GLU A 120 -6.58 2.95 -7.55
C GLU A 120 -7.29 2.28 -8.75
N TYR A 121 -6.63 1.29 -9.35
CA TYR A 121 -7.12 0.67 -10.59
C TYR A 121 -8.06 -0.50 -10.33
N LEU A 122 -7.87 -1.23 -9.22
CA LEU A 122 -8.61 -2.45 -8.89
C LEU A 122 -8.62 -3.48 -10.03
N GLY A 123 -7.52 -3.56 -10.78
CA GLY A 123 -7.41 -4.34 -11.99
C GLY A 123 -5.97 -4.70 -12.31
N LEU A 124 -5.78 -5.38 -13.45
CA LEU A 124 -4.45 -5.73 -13.98
C LEU A 124 -3.82 -4.53 -14.68
N ILE A 125 -3.64 -3.45 -13.93
CA ILE A 125 -2.95 -2.21 -14.33
C ILE A 125 -1.95 -1.89 -13.23
N LEU A 126 -0.73 -1.54 -13.62
CA LEU A 126 0.36 -1.19 -12.71
C LEU A 126 1.11 0.04 -13.25
N ALA A 127 1.16 1.10 -12.46
CA ALA A 127 2.01 2.24 -12.75
C ALA A 127 3.48 1.90 -12.42
N ALA A 128 4.43 2.34 -13.24
CA ALA A 128 5.86 2.11 -13.04
C ALA A 128 6.63 3.42 -13.14
N ARG A 129 7.47 3.69 -12.15
CA ARG A 129 8.29 4.89 -12.10
C ARG A 129 9.72 4.56 -11.67
N THR A 130 10.68 5.19 -12.32
CA THR A 130 12.07 5.13 -11.91
C THR A 130 12.38 6.24 -10.89
N VAL A 131 13.17 5.94 -9.87
CA VAL A 131 13.54 6.91 -8.80
C VAL A 131 15.04 6.95 -8.49
N ASP A 132 15.43 8.12 -7.98
CA ASP A 132 16.74 8.58 -7.48
C ASP A 132 17.45 7.65 -6.51
N ASN A 133 16.70 7.45 -5.44
CA ASN A 133 17.17 7.12 -4.13
C ASN A 133 15.93 6.83 -3.28
N ILE A 134 16.17 6.43 -2.03
CA ILE A 134 15.11 6.08 -1.10
C ILE A 134 14.29 7.30 -0.69
N GLU A 135 14.89 8.49 -0.63
CA GLU A 135 14.21 9.74 -0.26
C GLU A 135 13.13 10.10 -1.29
N ASN A 136 13.42 9.93 -2.59
CA ASN A 136 12.41 10.11 -3.65
C ASN A 136 11.32 9.04 -3.61
N ALA A 137 11.65 7.81 -3.21
CA ALA A 137 10.66 6.76 -3.03
C ALA A 137 9.70 7.09 -1.88
N ILE A 138 10.23 7.42 -0.70
CA ILE A 138 9.44 7.82 0.48
C ILE A 138 8.58 9.04 0.14
N ALA A 139 9.16 10.08 -0.46
CA ALA A 139 8.41 11.27 -0.85
C ALA A 139 7.28 10.97 -1.86
N HIS A 140 7.47 9.99 -2.74
CA HIS A 140 6.40 9.55 -3.65
C HIS A 140 5.31 8.81 -2.88
N VAL A 141 5.66 7.91 -1.95
CA VAL A 141 4.67 7.21 -1.11
C VAL A 141 3.82 8.20 -0.32
N GLU A 142 4.46 9.15 0.37
CA GLU A 142 3.76 10.16 1.17
C GLU A 142 2.88 11.11 0.33
N LYS A 143 3.27 11.37 -0.92
CA LYS A 143 2.52 12.28 -1.80
C LYS A 143 1.38 11.57 -2.54
N CYS A 144 1.60 10.33 -2.95
CA CYS A 144 0.76 9.66 -3.94
C CYS A 144 0.04 8.42 -3.40
N GLY A 145 0.59 7.78 -2.37
CA GLY A 145 -0.02 6.64 -1.71
C GLY A 145 -1.26 7.03 -0.91
N SER A 146 -2.04 6.02 -0.52
CA SER A 146 -3.23 6.22 0.32
C SER A 146 -3.01 5.95 1.81
N HIS A 147 -1.74 5.80 2.22
CA HIS A 147 -1.34 5.42 3.57
C HIS A 147 -1.92 4.06 4.02
N HIS A 148 -2.14 3.13 3.07
CA HIS A 148 -2.72 1.82 3.32
C HIS A 148 -1.64 0.76 3.56
N SER A 149 -0.95 0.36 2.50
CA SER A 149 0.08 -0.69 2.54
C SER A 149 1.19 -0.41 1.56
N ASP A 150 2.41 -0.26 2.06
CA ASP A 150 3.57 0.07 1.22
C ASP A 150 4.75 -0.82 1.59
N VAL A 151 5.58 -1.15 0.60
CA VAL A 151 6.68 -2.11 0.78
C VAL A 151 7.98 -1.57 0.22
N ILE A 152 9.08 -1.75 0.96
CA ILE A 152 10.44 -1.70 0.42
C ILE A 152 10.98 -3.12 0.21
N ILE A 153 11.66 -3.31 -0.92
CA ILE A 153 12.38 -4.54 -1.24
C ILE A 153 13.87 -4.21 -1.31
N THR A 154 14.65 -4.69 -0.35
CA THR A 154 16.09 -4.43 -0.25
C THR A 154 16.80 -5.48 0.62
N ARG A 155 18.09 -5.71 0.38
CA ARG A 155 18.99 -6.41 1.32
C ARG A 155 19.70 -5.47 2.29
N ASP A 156 19.62 -4.16 2.08
CA ASP A 156 20.23 -3.16 2.94
C ASP A 156 19.34 -2.87 4.15
N VAL A 157 19.75 -3.37 5.31
CA VAL A 157 19.01 -3.23 6.58
C VAL A 157 18.81 -1.76 6.95
N ALA A 158 19.80 -0.90 6.76
CA ALA A 158 19.68 0.50 7.14
C ALA A 158 18.64 1.24 6.27
N ARG A 159 18.54 0.87 4.98
CA ARG A 159 17.50 1.39 4.08
C ARG A 159 16.12 0.85 4.42
N ALA A 160 16.03 -0.44 4.75
CA ALA A 160 14.77 -1.04 5.18
C ALA A 160 14.22 -0.33 6.42
N GLU A 161 15.04 -0.20 7.46
CA GLU A 161 14.67 0.50 8.70
C GLU A 161 14.30 1.95 8.44
N LYS A 162 15.04 2.66 7.58
CA LYS A 162 14.68 4.02 7.19
C LYS A 162 13.28 4.10 6.59
N PHE A 163 12.97 3.23 5.62
CA PHE A 163 11.65 3.20 4.99
C PHE A 163 10.54 2.86 5.98
N LEU A 164 10.74 1.86 6.83
CA LEU A 164 9.78 1.44 7.86
C LEU A 164 9.47 2.58 8.85
N ASN A 165 10.45 3.42 9.16
CA ASN A 165 10.30 4.53 10.10
C ASN A 165 9.74 5.82 9.47
N GLU A 166 10.03 6.08 8.19
CA GLU A 166 9.67 7.34 7.53
C GLU A 166 8.38 7.27 6.70
N VAL A 167 7.94 6.09 6.28
CA VAL A 167 6.66 5.92 5.57
C VAL A 167 5.53 5.82 6.58
N ASP A 168 4.54 6.69 6.45
CA ASP A 168 3.42 6.82 7.37
C ASP A 168 2.17 6.12 6.82
N SER A 169 2.27 4.82 6.59
CA SER A 169 1.14 3.97 6.17
C SER A 169 0.61 3.11 7.31
N ALA A 170 -0.62 2.64 7.19
CA ALA A 170 -1.20 1.73 8.18
C ALA A 170 -0.40 0.43 8.33
N THR A 171 0.22 -0.01 7.24
CA THR A 171 1.14 -1.16 7.21
C THR A 171 2.33 -0.84 6.31
N VAL A 172 3.55 -1.05 6.83
CA VAL A 172 4.78 -0.84 6.07
C VAL A 172 5.58 -2.14 6.11
N TYR A 173 5.98 -2.63 4.94
CA TYR A 173 6.63 -3.92 4.80
C TYR A 173 8.07 -3.80 4.35
N TRP A 174 8.90 -4.71 4.82
CA TRP A 174 10.21 -4.99 4.27
C TRP A 174 10.23 -6.41 3.70
N ASN A 175 10.50 -6.55 2.41
CA ASN A 175 10.62 -7.84 1.72
C ASN A 175 9.39 -8.76 1.87
N ALA A 176 8.18 -8.18 1.98
CA ALA A 176 6.93 -8.93 2.06
C ALA A 176 5.84 -8.26 1.22
N SER A 177 4.95 -9.07 0.65
CA SER A 177 3.86 -8.56 -0.20
C SER A 177 2.86 -7.73 0.61
N THR A 178 2.38 -6.62 0.03
CA THR A 178 1.29 -5.81 0.61
C THR A 178 -0.02 -6.60 0.77
N ARG A 179 -0.14 -7.75 0.08
CA ARG A 179 -1.29 -8.66 0.21
C ARG A 179 -1.46 -9.25 1.60
N PHE A 180 -0.43 -9.21 2.43
CA PHE A 180 -0.51 -9.62 3.84
C PHE A 180 -1.29 -8.65 4.72
N THR A 181 -1.69 -7.47 4.24
CA THR A 181 -2.56 -6.56 5.00
C THR A 181 -3.99 -7.11 5.02
N ASP A 182 -4.22 -8.03 5.93
CA ASP A 182 -5.45 -8.77 6.12
C ASP A 182 -5.47 -9.30 7.56
N GLY A 183 -6.59 -9.17 8.27
CA GLY A 183 -6.70 -9.56 9.66
C GLY A 183 -6.43 -11.05 9.92
N ALA A 184 -6.75 -11.95 8.99
CA ALA A 184 -6.45 -13.37 9.15
C ALA A 184 -4.94 -13.63 9.02
N GLU A 185 -4.28 -13.00 8.04
CA GLU A 185 -2.83 -13.08 7.85
C GLU A 185 -2.05 -12.47 9.03
N PHE A 186 -2.62 -11.44 9.69
CA PHE A 186 -2.07 -10.83 10.91
C PHE A 186 -2.36 -11.64 12.18
N GLY A 187 -3.08 -12.75 12.08
CA GLY A 187 -3.38 -13.64 13.21
C GLY A 187 -4.57 -13.21 14.05
N PHE A 188 -5.37 -12.24 13.61
CA PHE A 188 -6.58 -11.79 14.31
C PHE A 188 -7.79 -12.71 14.08
N GLY A 189 -7.67 -13.66 13.13
CA GLY A 189 -8.70 -14.63 12.77
C GLY A 189 -9.79 -14.06 11.86
N ALA A 190 -10.26 -12.84 12.15
CA ALA A 190 -11.21 -12.11 11.31
C ALA A 190 -10.94 -10.60 11.36
N GLU A 191 -11.43 -9.88 10.36
CA GLU A 191 -11.45 -8.41 10.35
C GLU A 191 -12.85 -7.88 9.98
N ILE A 192 -13.20 -6.71 10.52
CA ILE A 192 -14.34 -5.92 10.04
C ILE A 192 -13.95 -5.04 8.84
N GLY A 193 -12.67 -4.72 8.71
CA GLY A 193 -12.08 -3.96 7.61
C GLY A 193 -10.74 -3.36 7.95
N ILE A 194 -10.22 -2.53 7.05
CA ILE A 194 -8.91 -1.92 7.19
C ILE A 194 -9.09 -0.41 7.32
N SER A 195 -8.49 0.17 8.35
CA SER A 195 -8.46 1.60 8.60
C SER A 195 -7.16 2.23 8.11
N THR A 196 -7.25 3.34 7.39
CA THR A 196 -6.09 4.21 7.10
C THR A 196 -6.04 5.43 8.02
N ASP A 197 -7.03 5.62 8.88
CA ASP A 197 -7.08 6.74 9.83
C ASP A 197 -6.03 6.55 10.93
N LYS A 198 -5.52 7.66 11.49
CA LYS A 198 -4.46 7.64 12.52
C LYS A 198 -4.98 7.43 13.95
N LEU A 199 -6.26 7.70 14.18
CA LEU A 199 -6.86 7.66 15.51
C LEU A 199 -7.69 6.40 15.72
N HIS A 200 -7.75 5.93 16.96
CA HIS A 200 -8.49 4.74 17.42
C HIS A 200 -7.95 3.41 16.89
N ALA A 201 -8.09 3.16 15.58
CA ALA A 201 -7.67 1.92 14.95
C ALA A 201 -7.02 2.20 13.59
N ARG A 202 -5.90 1.54 13.29
CA ARG A 202 -5.12 1.71 12.06
C ARG A 202 -4.60 0.36 11.59
N GLY A 203 -4.81 0.05 10.31
CA GLY A 203 -4.57 -1.29 9.75
C GLY A 203 -5.82 -2.18 9.82
N PRO A 204 -5.66 -3.51 9.66
CA PRO A 204 -6.75 -4.47 9.86
C PRO A 204 -7.39 -4.32 11.24
N MET A 205 -8.71 -4.23 11.28
CA MET A 205 -9.50 -4.04 12.48
C MET A 205 -10.22 -5.31 12.87
N ALA A 206 -9.99 -5.80 14.07
CA ALA A 206 -10.62 -6.98 14.63
C ALA A 206 -11.43 -6.61 15.89
N LEU A 207 -11.43 -7.47 16.91
CA LEU A 207 -12.26 -7.31 18.11
C LEU A 207 -11.79 -6.14 18.98
N GLU A 208 -10.48 -5.97 19.18
CA GLU A 208 -9.94 -4.93 20.07
C GLU A 208 -10.24 -3.52 19.52
N GLU A 209 -10.21 -3.36 18.20
CA GLU A 209 -10.53 -2.11 17.51
C GLU A 209 -12.02 -1.72 17.59
N LEU A 210 -12.88 -2.61 18.08
CA LEU A 210 -14.30 -2.33 18.36
C LEU A 210 -14.57 -2.03 19.83
N MET A 211 -13.53 -2.00 20.66
CA MET A 211 -13.62 -1.72 22.09
C MET A 211 -13.15 -0.31 22.41
N THR A 212 -13.57 0.18 23.58
CA THR A 212 -12.98 1.35 24.23
C THR A 212 -12.74 1.02 25.70
N TYR A 213 -11.99 1.86 26.40
CA TYR A 213 -11.65 1.64 27.81
C TYR A 213 -12.39 2.64 28.71
N LYS A 214 -12.54 2.26 29.98
CA LYS A 214 -13.00 3.15 31.04
C LYS A 214 -12.15 2.95 32.28
N TYR A 215 -11.97 4.02 33.04
CA TYR A 215 -11.34 3.93 34.36
C TYR A 215 -12.37 3.49 35.39
N VAL A 216 -12.00 2.53 36.23
CA VAL A 216 -12.82 2.06 37.35
C VAL A 216 -12.06 2.35 38.64
N ILE A 217 -12.56 3.33 39.40
CA ILE A 217 -11.95 3.78 40.66
C ILE A 217 -12.76 3.22 41.81
N ARG A 218 -12.09 2.55 42.75
CA ARG A 218 -12.67 2.08 44.01
C ARG A 218 -12.05 2.87 45.15
N GLY A 219 -12.88 3.47 45.98
CA GLY A 219 -12.46 4.31 47.09
C GLY A 219 -13.20 3.99 48.38
N GLU A 220 -12.62 4.46 49.48
CA GLU A 220 -13.08 4.32 50.86
C GLU A 220 -13.17 5.69 51.56
N GLY A 221 -13.23 6.79 50.80
CA GLY A 221 -13.34 8.15 51.32
C GLY A 221 -12.16 9.07 50.96
N GLN A 222 -11.39 8.72 49.92
CA GLN A 222 -10.30 9.56 49.42
C GLN A 222 -10.83 10.91 48.90
N ILE A 223 -10.18 11.99 49.30
CA ILE A 223 -10.43 13.37 48.83
C ILE A 223 -9.26 13.86 47.97
N ARG A 224 -9.50 14.93 47.19
CA ARG A 224 -8.49 15.66 46.42
C ARG A 224 -8.35 17.06 47.01
N GLU A 225 -7.12 17.48 47.32
CA GLU A 225 -6.78 18.86 47.74
C GLU A 225 -6.64 19.81 46.54
#